data_AF-A0A840J450-F1
#
_entry.id   AF-A0A840J450-F1
#
_cell.length_a   1.000
_cell.length_b   1.000
_cell.length_c   1.000
_cell.angle_alpha   90.00
_cell.angle_beta   90.00
_cell.angle_gamma   90.00
#
_symmetry.space_group_name_H-M   'P 1'
#
loop_
_entity.id
_entity.type
_entity.pdbx_description
1 polymer ?
#
loop_
_entity_poly.entity_id
_entity_poly.type
_entity_poly.pdbx_seq_one_letter_code
_entity_poly.pdbx_strand_id
1 'polypeptide(L)'
;MHEATPELGAALRAARKNAHWGVRELARRVGVHPAVISSWELGHRTPKPLDVAGILGALGVVGEQRQWILRMALTADLDRSLPGG
;
A
#
# COMPACT_ATOMS: atom_id res chain seq x y z
N MET A 1 -7.61 -18.54 4.83
CA MET A 1 -7.45 -17.13 5.27
C MET A 1 -6.33 -16.56 4.44
N HIS A 2 -6.61 -15.66 3.49
CA HIS A 2 -5.54 -14.97 2.75
C HIS A 2 -4.96 -13.93 3.71
N GLU A 3 -3.66 -14.00 3.98
CA GLU A 3 -2.96 -12.97 4.73
C GLU A 3 -3.11 -11.65 3.97
N ALA A 4 -3.80 -10.66 4.56
CA ALA A 4 -4.09 -9.39 3.89
C ALA A 4 -2.82 -8.55 3.62
N THR A 5 -1.72 -8.83 4.34
CA THR A 5 -0.49 -8.03 4.31
C THR A 5 0.36 -8.27 3.06
N PRO A 6 0.68 -9.52 2.64
CA PRO A 6 1.47 -9.76 1.43
C PRO A 6 0.74 -9.35 0.15
N GLU A 7 -0.58 -9.57 0.08
CA GLU A 7 -1.40 -9.19 -1.08
C GLU A 7 -1.45 -7.67 -1.29
N LEU A 8 -1.60 -6.90 -0.20
CA LEU A 8 -1.57 -5.44 -0.25
C LEU A 8 -0.21 -4.93 -0.76
N GLY A 9 0.89 -5.48 -0.24
CA GLY A 9 2.24 -5.11 -0.69
C GLY A 9 2.47 -5.39 -2.18
N ALA A 10 2.04 -6.57 -2.64
CA ALA A 10 2.13 -6.95 -4.05
C ALA A 10 1.29 -6.02 -4.94
N ALA A 11 0.08 -5.66 -4.52
CA ALA A 11 -0.79 -4.74 -5.25
C ALA A 11 -0.20 -3.33 -5.38
N LEU A 12 0.36 -2.79 -4.30
CA LEU A 12 1.07 -1.50 -4.32
C LEU A 12 2.27 -1.54 -5.27
N ARG A 13 3.05 -2.62 -5.24
CA ARG A 13 4.19 -2.82 -6.14
C ARG A 13 3.76 -2.87 -7.61
N ALA A 14 2.67 -3.58 -7.91
CA ALA A 14 2.11 -3.66 -9.25
C ALA A 14 1.63 -2.28 -9.74
N ALA A 15 0.88 -1.55 -8.91
CA ALA A 15 0.43 -0.20 -9.20
C ALA A 15 1.62 0.74 -9.50
N ARG A 16 2.68 0.69 -8.69
CA ARG A 16 3.89 1.50 -8.93
C ARG A 16 4.57 1.16 -10.25
N LYS A 17 4.69 -0.13 -10.57
CA LYS A 17 5.29 -0.58 -11.84
C LYS A 17 4.47 -0.12 -13.04
N ASN A 18 3.15 -0.17 -12.96
CA ASN A 18 2.25 0.29 -14.03
C ASN A 18 2.32 1.80 -14.24
N ALA A 19 2.57 2.57 -13.17
CA ALA A 19 2.85 4.00 -13.26
C ALA A 19 4.27 4.32 -13.76
N HIS A 20 5.10 3.31 -14.03
CA HIS A 20 6.50 3.41 -14.45
C HIS A 20 7.40 4.19 -13.47
N TRP A 21 7.10 4.14 -12.16
CA TRP A 21 7.87 4.86 -11.16
C TRP A 21 8.86 3.97 -10.41
N GLY A 22 10.03 4.53 -10.14
CA GLY A 22 10.98 3.97 -9.19
C GLY A 22 10.50 4.15 -7.75
N VAL A 23 10.99 3.29 -6.85
CA VAL A 23 10.70 3.37 -5.40
C VAL A 23 11.09 4.75 -4.84
N ARG A 24 12.26 5.28 -5.21
CA ARG A 24 12.74 6.60 -4.75
C ARG A 24 11.85 7.74 -5.21
N GLU A 25 11.35 7.67 -6.44
CA GLU A 25 10.50 8.72 -7.00
C GLU A 25 9.12 8.73 -6.36
N LEU A 26 8.53 7.56 -6.12
CA LEU A 26 7.28 7.44 -5.36
C LEU A 26 7.47 7.95 -3.93
N ALA A 27 8.54 7.52 -3.26
CA ALA A 27 8.84 7.91 -1.88
C ALA A 27 8.95 9.44 -1.73
N ARG A 28 9.62 10.10 -2.67
CA ARG A 28 9.74 11.56 -2.73
C ARG A 28 8.40 12.26 -2.87
N ARG A 29 7.49 11.73 -3.70
CA ARG A 29 6.15 12.31 -3.92
C ARG A 29 5.22 12.11 -2.73
N VAL A 30 5.34 10.97 -2.05
CA VAL A 30 4.55 10.65 -0.85
C VAL A 30 5.13 11.30 0.41
N GLY A 31 6.41 11.71 0.38
CA GLY A 31 7.08 12.34 1.52
C GLY A 31 7.62 11.35 2.55
N VAL A 32 7.99 10.14 2.12
CA VAL A 32 8.51 9.06 2.99
C VAL A 32 9.90 8.62 2.55
N HIS A 33 10.60 7.89 3.43
CA HIS A 33 11.90 7.31 3.07
C HIS A 33 11.73 6.13 2.08
N PRO A 34 12.58 5.95 1.05
CA PRO A 34 12.45 4.86 0.08
C PRO A 34 12.38 3.46 0.69
N ALA A 35 13.08 3.23 1.81
CA ALA A 35 13.03 1.96 2.54
C ALA A 35 11.64 1.65 3.11
N VAL A 36 10.82 2.67 3.41
CA VAL A 36 9.44 2.49 3.88
C VAL A 36 8.58 1.92 2.76
N ILE A 37 8.66 2.50 1.56
CA ILE A 37 7.97 1.97 0.36
C ILE A 37 8.39 0.52 0.10
N SER A 38 9.70 0.23 0.11
CA SER A 38 10.18 -1.15 -0.06
C SER A 38 9.65 -2.10 1.02
N SER A 39 9.61 -1.67 2.28
CA SER A 39 9.08 -2.47 3.38
C SER A 39 7.60 -2.79 3.21
N TRP A 40 6.80 -1.86 2.68
CA TRP A 40 5.39 -2.07 2.39
C TRP A 40 5.19 -3.02 1.20
N GLU A 41 5.95 -2.84 0.12
CA GLU A 41 5.87 -3.68 -1.07
C GLU A 41 6.28 -5.14 -0.84
N LEU A 42 7.17 -5.36 0.13
CA LEU A 42 7.63 -6.69 0.53
C LEU A 42 6.74 -7.32 1.62
N GLY A 43 5.73 -6.61 2.12
CA GLY A 43 4.87 -7.10 3.20
C GLY A 43 5.54 -7.15 4.58
N HIS A 44 6.76 -6.62 4.73
CA HIS A 44 7.46 -6.56 6.02
C HIS A 44 6.76 -5.64 7.03
N ARG A 45 6.00 -4.66 6.53
CA ARG A 45 5.17 -3.76 7.33
C ARG A 45 3.85 -3.52 6.61
N THR A 46 2.77 -3.45 7.38
CA THR A 46 1.45 -3.06 6.85
C THR A 46 1.35 -1.52 6.81
N PRO A 47 1.20 -0.89 5.64
CA PRO A 47 0.93 0.54 5.55
C PRO A 47 -0.43 0.88 6.15
N LYS A 48 -0.60 2.09 6.72
CA LYS A 48 -1.93 2.53 7.16
C LYS A 48 -2.82 2.84 5.95
N PRO A 49 -4.15 2.78 6.09
CA PRO A 49 -5.08 3.15 5.01
C PRO A 49 -4.81 4.55 4.44
N LEU A 50 -4.40 5.51 5.28
CA LEU A 50 -4.07 6.87 4.86
C LEU A 50 -2.79 6.90 4.00
N ASP A 51 -1.76 6.13 4.36
CA ASP A 51 -0.54 6.01 3.56
C ASP A 51 -0.84 5.39 2.19
N VAL A 52 -1.68 4.35 2.18
CA VAL A 52 -2.15 3.71 0.95
C VAL A 52 -2.90 4.71 0.06
N ALA A 53 -3.80 5.51 0.64
CA ALA A 53 -4.50 6.56 -0.11
C ALA A 53 -3.54 7.58 -0.72
N GLY A 54 -2.51 8.00 0.02
CA GLY A 54 -1.47 8.91 -0.46
C GLY A 54 -0.64 8.31 -1.61
N ILE A 55 -0.26 7.04 -1.50
CA ILE A 55 0.45 6.32 -2.57
C ILE A 55 -0.42 6.23 -3.82
N LEU A 56 -1.68 5.82 -3.71
CA LEU A 56 -2.58 5.68 -4.85
C LEU A 56 -2.85 7.03 -5.52
N GLY A 57 -3.02 8.09 -4.72
CA GLY A 57 -3.15 9.46 -5.22
C GLY A 57 -1.90 9.94 -5.95
N ALA A 58 -0.71 9.66 -5.40
CA ALA A 58 0.54 9.98 -6.07
C ALA A 58 0.66 9.21 -7.40
N LEU A 59 0.38 7.90 -7.41
CA LEU A 59 0.47 7.06 -8.60
C LEU A 59 -0.64 7.31 -9.65
N GLY A 60 -1.64 8.14 -9.34
CA GLY A 60 -2.78 8.39 -10.22
C GLY A 60 -3.72 7.19 -10.38
N VAL A 61 -3.72 6.26 -9.41
CA VAL A 61 -4.61 5.09 -9.44
C VAL A 61 -6.02 5.53 -9.05
N VAL A 62 -6.99 5.24 -9.93
CA VAL A 62 -8.39 5.66 -9.81
C VAL A 62 -9.34 4.48 -10.03
N GLY A 63 -10.65 4.73 -9.88
CA GLY A 63 -11.69 3.74 -10.15
C GLY A 63 -11.67 2.51 -9.24
N GLU A 64 -12.12 1.38 -9.78
CA GLU A 64 -12.22 0.09 -9.09
C GLU A 64 -10.88 -0.36 -8.48
N GLN A 65 -9.77 -0.20 -9.21
CA GLN A 65 -8.45 -0.58 -8.71
C GLN A 65 -8.09 0.17 -7.42
N ARG A 66 -8.39 1.47 -7.34
CA ARG A 66 -8.16 2.27 -6.14
C ARG A 66 -9.01 1.77 -4.98
N GLN A 67 -10.29 1.50 -5.23
CA GLN A 67 -11.23 1.05 -4.20
C GLN A 67 -10.84 -0.32 -3.64
N TRP A 68 -10.45 -1.24 -4.52
CA TRP A 68 -10.00 -2.58 -4.13
C TRP A 68 -8.77 -2.52 -3.22
N ILE A 69 -7.73 -1.76 -3.60
CA ILE A 69 -6.51 -1.62 -2.78
C ILE A 69 -6.79 -0.96 -1.43
N LEU A 70 -7.64 0.08 -1.40
CA LEU A 70 -8.03 0.71 -0.14
C LEU A 70 -8.83 -0.22 0.77
N ARG A 71 -9.71 -1.06 0.19
CA ARG A 71 -10.48 -2.04 0.97
C ARG A 71 -9.55 -3.05 1.65
N MET A 72 -8.54 -3.56 0.95
CA MET A 72 -7.54 -4.44 1.56
C MET A 72 -6.80 -3.76 2.72
N ALA A 73 -6.40 -2.50 2.55
CA ALA A 73 -5.72 -1.74 3.60
C ALA A 73 -6.61 -1.52 4.83
N LEU A 74 -7.89 -1.21 4.63
CA LEU A 74 -8.86 -1.03 5.71
C LEU A 74 -9.10 -2.35 6.47
N THR A 75 -9.26 -3.46 5.76
CA THR A 75 -9.41 -4.78 6.40
C THR A 75 -8.17 -5.14 7.23
N ALA A 76 -6.97 -4.96 6.67
CA ALA A 76 -5.73 -5.23 7.40
C ALA A 76 -5.54 -4.33 8.64
N ASP A 77 -6.01 -3.09 8.59
CA ASP A 77 -5.97 -2.15 9.71
C ASP A 77 -6.97 -2.52 10.82
N LEU A 78 -8.16 -2.99 10.43
CA LEU A 78 -9.17 -3.52 11.35
C LEU A 78 -8.65 -4.77 12.06
N ASP A 79 -8.10 -5.73 11.32
CA ASP A 79 -7.54 -6.96 11.89
C ASP A 79 -6.42 -6.65 12.91
N ARG A 80 -5.59 -5.64 12.64
CA ARG A 80 -4.55 -5.17 13.58
C ARG A 80 -5.12 -4.50 14.83
N SER A 81 -6.25 -3.82 14.70
CA SER A 81 -6.81 -2.96 15.76
C SER A 81 -7.69 -3.72 16.75
N LEU A 82 -8.07 -4.97 16.45
CA LEU A 82 -8.82 -5.81 17.38
C LEU A 82 -7.87 -6.46 18.40
N PRO A 83 -8.01 -6.16 19.71
CA PRO A 83 -7.26 -6.88 20.74
C PRO A 83 -7.85 -8.29 20.92
N GLY A 84 -7.05 -9.32 20.61
CA GLY A 84 -7.34 -10.72 20.98
C GLY A 84 -7.67 -11.66 19.82
N GLY A 85 -6.68 -11.92 18.96
CA GLY A 85 -6.62 -13.16 18.16
C GLY A 85 -5.90 -14.26 18.93
#